data_AF-A0A6C0B3P7-F1
#
_entry.id   AF-A0A6C0B3P7-F1
#
_cell.length_a   1.000
_cell.length_b   1.000
_cell.length_c   1.000
_cell.angle_alpha   90.00
_cell.angle_beta   90.00
_cell.angle_gamma   90.00
#
_symmetry.space_group_name_H-M   'P 1'
#
loop_
_entity.id
_entity.type
_entity.pdbx_description
1 polymer ?
#
loop_
_entity_poly.entity_id
_entity_poly.type
_entity_poly.pdbx_seq_one_letter_code
_entity_poly.pdbx_strand_id
1 'polypeptide(L)'
;MSCELTEPVPTEIPSQITEPSPIPTDAKSAIVNNDLLNVPVSNENVALNVMVSFLNVAQKRGAFSFDESAKIWECIKKFIPEAPIDASDNV
;
A
#
# COMPACT_ATOMS: atom_id res chain seq x y z
N MET A 1 -45.34 31.48 36.59
CA MET A 1 -44.97 32.53 35.61
C MET A 1 -43.69 33.16 36.13
N SER A 2 -42.51 33.01 35.54
CA SER A 2 -42.10 32.41 34.27
C SER A 2 -40.66 31.90 34.47
N CYS A 3 -40.35 30.74 33.92
CA CYS A 3 -38.98 30.26 33.76
C CYS A 3 -38.49 30.73 32.38
N GLU A 4 -37.54 31.65 32.37
CA GLU A 4 -36.68 32.05 31.25
C GLU A 4 -35.32 32.29 31.92
N LEU A 5 -34.14 31.94 31.41
CA LEU A 5 -33.61 31.63 30.09
C LEU A 5 -32.24 30.97 30.44
N THR A 6 -31.70 29.96 29.77
CA THR A 6 -30.65 30.09 28.73
C THR A 6 -29.86 28.76 28.73
N GLU A 7 -29.81 28.06 27.60
CA GLU A 7 -28.74 27.10 27.23
C GLU A 7 -27.94 27.77 26.09
N PRO A 8 -26.79 27.24 25.61
CA PRO A 8 -25.69 26.50 26.23
C PRO A 8 -24.33 27.22 25.95
N VAL A 9 -23.25 26.87 26.65
CA VAL A 9 -21.88 27.22 26.21
C VAL A 9 -21.01 25.97 26.18
N PRO A 10 -20.77 25.39 25.00
CA PRO A 10 -19.56 24.63 24.73
C PRO A 10 -18.47 25.61 24.28
N THR A 11 -17.38 25.66 25.03
CA THR A 11 -16.15 26.37 24.66
C THR A 11 -15.56 25.72 23.39
N GLU A 12 -15.77 26.34 22.23
CA GLU A 12 -15.04 25.98 21.00
C GLU A 12 -13.62 26.57 21.06
N ILE A 13 -12.64 25.66 21.07
CA ILE A 13 -11.21 25.97 20.90
C ILE A 13 -10.99 26.29 19.40
N PRO A 14 -10.33 27.41 19.04
CA PRO A 14 -10.00 27.70 17.66
C PRO A 14 -8.77 26.88 17.24
N SER A 15 -8.99 25.65 16.78
CA SER A 15 -7.96 24.86 16.11
C SER A 15 -8.24 24.87 14.62
N GLN A 16 -7.46 25.69 13.92
CA GLN A 16 -7.34 25.71 12.47
C GLN A 16 -7.04 24.31 11.95
N ILE A 17 -8.04 23.65 11.36
CA ILE A 17 -7.82 22.52 10.47
C ILE A 17 -7.91 23.09 9.08
N THR A 18 -6.75 23.14 8.44
CA THR A 18 -6.56 23.49 7.04
C THR A 18 -7.49 22.64 6.19
N GLU A 19 -8.32 23.34 5.44
CA GLU A 19 -9.09 22.91 4.28
C GLU A 19 -8.40 21.76 3.52
N PRO A 20 -9.03 20.57 3.37
CA PRO A 20 -8.51 19.56 2.49
C PRO A 20 -8.66 20.08 1.06
N SER A 21 -7.54 20.54 0.51
CA SER A 21 -7.38 20.81 -0.91
C SER A 21 -7.97 19.64 -1.73
N PRO A 22 -8.77 19.91 -2.78
CA PRO A 22 -9.28 18.85 -3.63
C PRO A 22 -8.09 18.18 -4.31
N ILE A 23 -7.73 17.00 -3.80
CA ILE A 23 -6.80 16.11 -4.47
C ILE A 23 -7.40 15.88 -5.87
N PRO A 24 -6.69 16.22 -6.95
CA PRO A 24 -7.20 16.04 -8.30
C PRO A 24 -7.58 14.57 -8.50
N THR A 25 -8.87 14.37 -8.75
CA THR A 25 -9.40 13.11 -9.26
C THR A 25 -8.97 12.96 -10.72
N ASP A 26 -8.67 11.72 -11.09
CA ASP A 26 -8.45 11.15 -12.43
C ASP A 26 -7.06 11.25 -13.09
N ALA A 27 -6.43 10.06 -13.22
CA ALA A 27 -5.73 9.53 -14.42
C ALA A 27 -4.39 8.79 -14.17
N LYS A 28 -4.36 7.75 -13.33
CA LYS A 28 -3.51 6.53 -13.45
C LYS A 28 -3.86 5.64 -12.25
N SER A 29 -4.47 4.47 -12.34
CA SER A 29 -4.11 3.35 -13.20
C SER A 29 -5.29 2.37 -13.14
N ALA A 30 -6.05 2.27 -14.23
CA ALA A 30 -6.78 1.06 -14.53
C ALA A 30 -5.76 0.02 -15.01
N ILE A 31 -4.89 -0.45 -14.10
CA ILE A 31 -4.07 -1.62 -14.37
C ILE A 31 -4.97 -2.81 -14.08
N VAL A 32 -5.34 -3.48 -15.15
CA VAL A 32 -5.96 -4.79 -15.14
C VAL A 32 -5.10 -5.69 -14.25
N ASN A 33 -5.66 -6.19 -13.14
CA ASN A 33 -4.92 -6.94 -12.12
C ASN A 33 -4.14 -8.15 -12.70
N ASN A 34 -4.57 -8.67 -13.86
CA ASN A 34 -3.93 -9.79 -14.54
C ASN A 34 -2.55 -9.45 -15.14
N ASP A 35 -2.26 -8.16 -15.40
CA ASP A 35 -0.98 -7.77 -16.01
C ASP A 35 0.19 -7.84 -15.02
N LEU A 36 -0.07 -7.80 -13.71
CA LEU A 36 0.97 -7.82 -12.68
C LEU A 36 1.79 -9.12 -12.65
N LEU A 37 1.16 -10.25 -13.01
CA LEU A 37 1.84 -11.54 -13.10
C LEU A 37 2.87 -11.59 -14.23
N ASN A 38 2.64 -10.82 -15.31
CA ASN A 38 3.49 -10.79 -16.50
C ASN A 38 4.66 -9.81 -16.40
N VAL A 39 4.72 -8.99 -15.35
CA VAL A 39 5.80 -8.01 -15.20
C VAL A 39 7.12 -8.73 -14.89
N PRO A 40 8.18 -8.52 -15.69
CA PRO A 40 9.49 -9.10 -15.42
C PRO A 40 10.16 -8.40 -14.24
N VAL A 41 10.51 -9.15 -13.20
CA VAL A 41 11.15 -8.63 -11.98
C VAL A 41 12.68 -8.61 -12.19
N SER A 42 13.17 -7.58 -12.89
CA SER A 42 14.59 -7.46 -13.26
C SER A 42 15.48 -6.94 -12.13
N ASN A 43 15.02 -5.90 -11.42
CA ASN A 43 15.76 -5.20 -10.37
C ASN A 43 14.87 -4.88 -9.16
N GLU A 44 15.47 -4.34 -8.10
CA GLU A 44 14.80 -4.03 -6.83
C GLU A 44 13.69 -2.98 -7.01
N ASN A 45 13.91 -1.98 -7.86
CA ASN A 45 12.92 -0.92 -8.11
C ASN A 45 11.66 -1.47 -8.78
N VAL A 46 11.81 -2.38 -9.74
CA VAL A 46 10.66 -3.04 -10.38
C VAL A 46 9.96 -3.96 -9.39
N ALA A 47 10.73 -4.74 -8.61
CA ALA A 47 10.18 -5.60 -7.56
C ALA A 47 9.30 -4.82 -6.57
N LEU A 48 9.78 -3.66 -6.11
CA LEU A 48 9.04 -2.80 -5.18
C LEU A 48 7.74 -2.29 -5.79
N ASN A 49 7.80 -1.77 -7.02
CA ASN A 49 6.62 -1.23 -7.71
C ASN A 49 5.54 -2.30 -7.93
N VAL A 50 5.97 -3.53 -8.24
CA VAL A 50 5.07 -4.68 -8.38
C VAL A 50 4.46 -5.07 -7.03
N MET A 51 5.25 -5.11 -5.95
CA MET A 51 4.73 -5.39 -4.60
C MET A 51 3.69 -4.37 -4.15
N VAL A 52 3.94 -3.06 -4.34
CA VAL A 52 2.98 -2.01 -4.00
C VAL A 52 1.70 -2.13 -4.83
N SER A 53 1.83 -2.55 -6.09
CA SER A 53 0.67 -2.81 -6.94
C SER A 53 -0.18 -3.98 -6.41
N PHE A 54 0.46 -5.05 -5.92
CA PHE A 54 -0.26 -6.16 -5.28
C PHE A 54 -0.96 -5.74 -3.98
N LEU A 55 -0.41 -4.81 -3.18
CA LEU A 55 -1.10 -4.30 -1.99
C LEU A 55 -2.46 -3.66 -2.33
N ASN A 56 -2.57 -2.98 -3.47
CA ASN A 56 -3.85 -2.44 -3.94
C ASN A 56 -4.86 -3.55 -4.31
N VAL A 57 -4.38 -4.69 -4.78
CA VAL A 57 -5.22 -5.89 -5.03
C VAL A 57 -5.74 -6.45 -3.71
N ALA A 58 -4.84 -6.61 -2.73
CA ALA A 58 -5.21 -7.10 -1.40
C ALA A 58 -6.17 -6.16 -0.68
N GLN A 59 -6.06 -4.84 -0.85
CA GLN A 59 -7.00 -3.90 -0.24
C GLN A 59 -8.45 -4.14 -0.70
N LYS A 60 -8.64 -4.52 -1.97
CA LYS A 60 -9.97 -4.74 -2.55
C LYS A 60 -10.53 -6.13 -2.23
N ARG A 61 -9.69 -7.16 -2.28
CA ARG A 61 -10.12 -8.57 -2.15
C ARG A 61 -9.83 -9.19 -0.78
N GLY A 62 -8.97 -8.58 0.03
CA GLY A 62 -8.52 -9.06 1.33
C GLY A 62 -7.49 -10.20 1.28
N ALA A 63 -7.24 -10.81 0.12
CA ALA A 63 -6.33 -11.94 -0.02
C ALA A 63 -5.69 -12.05 -1.41
N PHE A 64 -4.50 -12.64 -1.45
CA PHE A 64 -3.78 -13.00 -2.68
C PHE A 64 -4.20 -14.37 -3.20
N SER A 65 -4.14 -14.55 -4.52
CA SER A 65 -4.19 -15.89 -5.13
C SER A 65 -2.83 -16.60 -5.01
N PHE A 66 -2.80 -17.88 -5.35
CA PHE A 66 -1.57 -18.66 -5.33
C PHE A 66 -0.52 -18.09 -6.30
N ASP A 67 -0.91 -17.79 -7.53
CA ASP A 67 -0.01 -17.25 -8.56
C ASP A 67 0.53 -15.87 -8.18
N GLU A 68 -0.32 -15.03 -7.58
CA GLU A 68 0.09 -13.71 -7.07
C GLU A 68 1.13 -13.86 -5.94
N SER A 69 0.92 -14.81 -5.03
CA SER A 69 1.85 -15.09 -3.93
C SER A 69 3.21 -15.58 -4.44
N ALA A 70 3.22 -16.44 -5.46
CA ALA A 70 4.45 -16.89 -6.13
C ALA A 70 5.20 -15.70 -6.75
N LYS A 71 4.48 -14.78 -7.39
CA LYS A 71 5.08 -13.58 -7.99
C LYS A 71 5.64 -12.60 -6.94
N ILE A 72 4.94 -12.43 -5.82
CA ILE A 72 5.40 -11.62 -4.68
C ILE A 72 6.71 -12.20 -4.13
N TRP A 73 6.85 -13.53 -4.05
CA TRP A 73 8.08 -14.17 -3.60
C TRP A 73 9.28 -13.87 -4.52
N GLU A 74 9.08 -13.84 -5.85
CA GLU A 74 10.13 -13.41 -6.78
C GLU A 74 10.60 -11.97 -6.50
N CYS A 75 9.67 -11.08 -6.15
CA CYS A 75 10.00 -9.71 -5.79
C CYS A 75 10.79 -9.65 -4.48
N ILE A 76 10.39 -10.41 -3.46
CA ILE A 76 11.06 -10.45 -2.15
C ILE A 76 12.51 -10.93 -2.29
N LYS A 77 12.77 -11.95 -3.12
CA LYS A 77 14.12 -12.47 -3.35
C LYS A 77 15.12 -11.42 -3.83
N LYS A 78 14.66 -10.34 -4.48
CA LYS A 78 15.56 -9.23 -4.89
C LYS A 78 16.11 -8.41 -3.73
N PHE A 79 15.51 -8.53 -2.54
CA PHE A 79 15.95 -7.81 -1.34
C PHE A 79 16.66 -8.72 -0.32
N ILE A 80 16.69 -10.03 -0.57
CA ILE A 80 17.44 -10.98 0.25
C ILE A 80 18.88 -10.98 -0.27
N PRO A 81 19.89 -10.73 0.60
CA PRO A 81 21.28 -10.91 0.21
C PRO A 81 21.46 -12.35 -0.27
N GLU A 82 21.96 -12.55 -1.49
CA GLU A 82 22.35 -13.90 -1.91
C GLU A 82 23.38 -14.41 -0.90
N ALA A 83 23.03 -15.50 -0.21
CA ALA A 83 23.93 -16.12 0.74
C ALA A 83 25.25 -16.44 0.01
N PRO A 84 26.42 -16.13 0.60
CA PRO A 84 27.69 -16.51 0.01
C PRO A 84 27.72 -18.02 -0.24
N ILE A 85 27.99 -18.44 -1.48
CA ILE A 85 27.92 -19.83 -1.92
C ILE A 85 29.17 -20.63 -1.51
N ASP A 86 29.84 -20.24 -0.41
CA ASP A 86 31.25 -20.63 -0.15
C ASP A 86 31.48 -21.25 1.25
N ALA A 87 30.48 -21.91 1.87
CA ALA A 87 30.61 -22.39 3.25
C ALA A 87 30.32 -23.88 3.51
N SER A 88 30.30 -24.78 2.51
CA SER A 88 30.27 -26.23 2.79
C SER A 88 30.63 -27.15 1.60
N ASP A 89 31.83 -27.01 1.02
CA ASP A 89 32.44 -28.08 0.19
C ASP A 89 33.90 -28.32 0.62
N ASN A 90 34.11 -28.58 1.93
CA ASN A 90 35.36 -29.16 2.41
C ASN A 90 35.15 -29.88 3.75
N VAL A 91 34.73 -31.15 3.69
CA VAL A 91 35.10 -32.30 4.56
C VAL A 91 34.43 -33.55 4.01
#